data_AF-A0A7J3CTT3-F1
#
_entry.id   AF-A0A7J3CTT3-F1
#
_cell.length_a   1.000
_cell.length_b   1.000
_cell.length_c   1.000
_cell.angle_alpha   90.00
_cell.angle_beta   90.00
_cell.angle_gamma   90.00
#
_symmetry.space_group_name_H-M   'P 1'
#
loop_
_entity.id
_entity.type
_entity.pdbx_description
1 polymer ?
#
loop_
_entity_poly.entity_id
_entity_poly.type
_entity_poly.pdbx_seq_one_letter_code
_entity_poly.pdbx_strand_id
1 'polypeptide(L)'
;MGLLDFLKSIFSPKKENIKVVCPNCKKEFFLPADRCPHCGVHTDLLFGIRCPKCKTINSLNTKKCKNCNADLEEVAYSYQKEKQIYICPICGYRADYYMTSCPVCKTKFV
;
A
#
# COMPACT_ATOMS: atom_id res chain seq x y z
N MET A 1 -21.85 -10.71 -33.40
CA MET A 1 -20.95 -10.64 -32.24
C MET A 1 -20.08 -9.43 -32.42
N GLY A 2 -20.26 -8.42 -31.58
CA GLY A 2 -19.80 -7.06 -31.85
C GLY A 2 -18.34 -6.84 -31.49
N LEU A 3 -17.71 -5.85 -32.13
CA LEU A 3 -16.37 -5.31 -31.80
C LEU A 3 -16.17 -5.03 -30.29
N LEU A 4 -17.25 -4.83 -29.56
CA LEU A 4 -17.29 -4.64 -28.11
C LEU A 4 -16.87 -5.89 -27.31
N ASP A 5 -17.06 -7.11 -27.83
CA ASP A 5 -16.59 -8.35 -27.18
C ASP A 5 -15.08 -8.52 -27.27
N PHE A 6 -14.46 -8.01 -28.33
CA PHE A 6 -13.01 -8.12 -28.56
C PHE A 6 -12.20 -7.21 -27.62
N LEU A 7 -12.74 -6.04 -27.27
CA LEU A 7 -12.10 -5.08 -26.34
C LEU A 7 -12.09 -5.56 -24.88
N LYS A 8 -13.07 -6.36 -24.45
CA LYS A 8 -13.12 -6.91 -23.08
C LYS A 8 -12.03 -7.96 -22.81
N SER A 9 -11.53 -8.64 -23.84
CA SER A 9 -10.51 -9.68 -23.72
C SER A 9 -9.11 -9.11 -23.46
N ILE A 10 -8.81 -7.92 -23.99
CA ILE A 10 -7.48 -7.28 -23.90
C ILE A 10 -7.26 -6.60 -22.54
N PHE A 11 -8.34 -6.16 -21.87
CA PHE A 11 -8.30 -5.42 -20.61
C PHE A 11 -8.61 -6.29 -19.37
N SER A 12 -8.34 -7.59 -19.42
CA SER A 12 -8.46 -8.45 -18.23
C SER A 12 -7.12 -8.47 -17.47
N PRO A 13 -6.93 -7.66 -16.39
CA PRO A 13 -5.76 -7.81 -15.54
C PRO A 13 -5.79 -9.23 -14.96
N LYS A 14 -4.73 -9.99 -15.21
CA LYS A 14 -4.53 -11.33 -14.67
C LYS A 14 -4.58 -11.20 -13.14
N LYS A 15 -5.69 -11.63 -12.51
CA LYS A 15 -5.88 -11.59 -11.06
C LYS A 15 -4.91 -12.59 -10.42
N GLU A 16 -3.72 -12.13 -10.08
CA GLU A 16 -2.76 -12.92 -9.32
C GLU A 16 -3.29 -13.12 -7.90
N ASN A 17 -3.25 -14.37 -7.42
CA ASN A 17 -3.71 -14.72 -6.09
C ASN A 17 -2.65 -14.33 -5.06
N ILE A 18 -2.77 -13.14 -4.48
CA ILE A 18 -1.83 -12.64 -3.47
C ILE A 18 -2.21 -13.24 -2.11
N LYS A 19 -1.26 -13.96 -1.49
CA LYS A 19 -1.43 -14.50 -0.13
C LYS A 19 -1.25 -13.39 0.91
N VAL A 20 -2.23 -13.22 1.79
CA VAL A 20 -2.23 -12.19 2.84
C VAL A 20 -2.65 -12.76 4.19
N VAL A 21 -2.25 -12.11 5.28
CA VAL A 21 -2.66 -12.43 6.66
C VAL A 21 -3.71 -11.43 7.13
N CYS A 22 -4.90 -11.91 7.54
CA CYS A 22 -5.95 -11.05 8.05
C CYS A 22 -5.53 -10.39 9.38
N PRO A 23 -5.52 -9.05 9.53
CA PRO A 23 -5.07 -8.39 10.75
C PRO A 23 -6.04 -8.56 11.93
N ASN A 24 -7.31 -8.94 11.66
CA ASN A 24 -8.31 -9.23 12.68
C ASN A 24 -8.18 -10.65 13.26
N CYS A 25 -8.34 -11.70 12.43
CA CYS A 25 -8.33 -13.10 12.90
C CYS A 25 -6.99 -13.84 12.73
N LYS A 26 -5.97 -13.20 12.16
CA LYS A 26 -4.62 -13.75 11.91
C LYS A 26 -4.55 -14.96 10.98
N LYS A 27 -5.64 -15.33 10.32
CA LYS A 27 -5.66 -16.41 9.33
C LYS A 27 -5.25 -15.89 7.95
N GLU A 28 -4.60 -16.77 7.20
CA GLU A 28 -4.17 -16.52 5.83
C GLU A 28 -5.32 -16.71 4.85
N PHE A 29 -5.34 -15.92 3.78
CA PHE A 29 -6.25 -16.10 2.65
C PHE A 29 -5.68 -15.47 1.38
N PHE A 30 -6.35 -15.66 0.26
CA PHE A 30 -5.93 -15.14 -1.04
C PHE A 30 -6.82 -13.97 -1.47
N LEU A 31 -6.18 -12.93 -2.02
CA LEU A 31 -6.85 -11.84 -2.75
C LEU A 31 -6.98 -12.21 -4.24
N PRO A 32 -7.96 -11.63 -4.96
CA PRO A 32 -8.94 -10.65 -4.49
C PRO A 32 -10.12 -11.30 -3.76
N ALA A 33 -10.45 -10.76 -2.59
CA ALA A 33 -11.68 -11.03 -1.86
C ALA A 33 -12.18 -9.72 -1.24
N ASP A 34 -13.50 -9.54 -1.16
CA ASP A 34 -14.07 -8.33 -0.52
C ASP A 34 -14.02 -8.41 1.00
N ARG A 35 -14.08 -9.64 1.53
CA ARG A 35 -14.03 -9.92 2.97
C ARG A 35 -13.13 -11.10 3.27
N CYS A 36 -12.53 -11.11 4.45
CA CYS A 36 -11.82 -12.27 4.97
C CYS A 36 -12.81 -13.45 5.12
N PRO A 37 -12.55 -14.62 4.52
CA PRO A 37 -13.45 -15.77 4.57
C PRO A 37 -13.59 -16.38 5.97
N HIS A 38 -12.69 -16.04 6.90
CA HIS A 38 -12.68 -16.63 8.23
C HIS A 38 -13.34 -15.77 9.33
N CYS A 39 -13.43 -14.45 9.14
CA CYS A 39 -14.00 -13.55 10.15
C CYS A 39 -14.89 -12.45 9.59
N GLY A 40 -15.06 -12.38 8.27
CA GLY A 40 -15.95 -11.41 7.61
C GLY A 40 -15.46 -9.97 7.62
N VAL A 41 -14.25 -9.69 8.13
CA VAL A 41 -13.69 -8.33 8.08
C VAL A 41 -13.45 -7.91 6.63
N HIS A 42 -13.80 -6.67 6.29
CA HIS A 42 -13.54 -6.10 4.96
C HIS A 42 -12.06 -6.01 4.66
N THR A 43 -11.69 -6.27 3.39
CA THR A 43 -10.29 -6.30 2.98
C THR A 43 -9.62 -4.93 2.96
N ASP A 44 -10.38 -3.83 2.96
CA ASP A 44 -9.84 -2.46 3.18
C ASP A 44 -9.09 -2.33 4.52
N LEU A 45 -9.44 -3.14 5.52
CA LEU A 45 -8.79 -3.14 6.82
C LEU A 45 -7.47 -3.92 6.84
N LEU A 46 -7.15 -4.70 5.79
CA LEU A 46 -5.81 -5.33 5.64
C LEU A 46 -4.71 -4.28 5.62
N PHE A 47 -4.96 -3.19 4.91
CA PHE A 47 -4.05 -2.06 4.83
C PHE A 47 -4.30 -1.04 5.95
N GLY A 48 -5.24 -1.31 6.86
CA GLY A 48 -5.66 -0.39 7.89
C GLY A 48 -4.57 0.01 8.89
N ILE A 49 -4.70 1.21 9.44
CA ILE A 49 -3.77 1.77 10.43
C ILE A 49 -4.14 1.27 11.83
N ARG A 50 -3.16 0.70 12.52
CA ARG A 50 -3.28 0.37 13.94
C ARG A 50 -3.09 1.62 14.80
N CYS A 51 -4.12 1.98 15.57
CA CYS A 51 -4.04 3.14 16.47
C CYS A 51 -2.93 2.94 17.52
N PRO A 52 -2.01 3.91 17.68
CA PRO A 52 -0.91 3.79 18.64
C PRO A 52 -1.38 3.82 20.11
N LYS A 53 -2.54 4.45 20.39
CA LYS A 53 -3.09 4.54 21.76
C LYS A 53 -3.84 3.29 22.20
N CYS A 54 -4.80 2.81 21.40
CA CYS A 54 -5.73 1.74 21.80
C CYS A 54 -5.61 0.47 20.95
N LYS A 55 -4.66 0.41 20.01
CA LYS A 55 -4.39 -0.76 19.14
C LYS A 55 -5.53 -1.19 18.22
N THR A 56 -6.63 -0.41 18.18
CA THR A 56 -7.76 -0.65 17.28
C THR A 56 -7.32 -0.43 15.83
N ILE A 57 -7.77 -1.30 14.92
CA ILE A 57 -7.52 -1.18 13.48
C ILE A 57 -8.55 -0.22 12.87
N ASN A 58 -8.06 0.81 12.20
CA ASN A 58 -8.85 1.82 11.49
C ASN A 58 -8.53 1.75 9.99
N SER A 59 -9.36 2.34 9.15
CA SER A 59 -9.08 2.40 7.71
C SER A 59 -7.87 3.30 7.43
N LEU A 60 -7.17 3.06 6.31
CA LEU A 60 -5.97 3.80 5.88
C LEU A 60 -6.11 5.33 5.91
N ASN A 61 -7.30 5.87 5.62
CA ASN A 61 -7.51 7.31 5.44
C ASN A 61 -8.30 7.94 6.60
N THR A 62 -8.42 7.23 7.72
CA THR A 62 -9.16 7.73 8.88
C THR A 62 -8.31 8.71 9.70
N LYS A 63 -8.82 9.94 9.91
CA LYS A 63 -8.15 10.98 10.73
C LYS A 63 -8.26 10.75 12.24
N LYS A 64 -9.30 10.06 12.71
CA LYS A 64 -9.54 9.82 14.15
C LYS A 64 -9.85 8.37 14.44
N CYS A 65 -9.25 7.81 15.49
CA CYS A 65 -9.52 6.44 15.85
C CYS A 65 -11.00 6.23 16.23
N LYS A 66 -11.66 5.25 15.60
CA LYS A 66 -13.07 4.92 15.84
C LYS A 66 -13.41 4.47 17.26
N ASN A 67 -12.41 4.07 18.05
CA ASN A 67 -12.60 3.55 19.41
C ASN A 67 -12.21 4.58 20.49
N CYS A 68 -11.08 5.26 20.34
CA CYS A 68 -10.59 6.19 21.39
C CYS A 68 -10.48 7.65 20.94
N ASN A 69 -10.93 8.00 19.73
CA ASN A 69 -10.85 9.34 19.15
C ASN A 69 -9.45 9.97 19.08
N ALA A 70 -8.39 9.17 19.24
CA ALA A 70 -7.02 9.62 19.04
C ALA A 70 -6.82 10.14 17.61
N ASP A 71 -6.03 11.19 17.47
CA ASP A 71 -5.62 11.69 16.16
C ASP A 71 -4.72 10.66 15.46
N LEU A 72 -5.03 10.37 14.20
CA LEU A 72 -4.34 9.40 13.35
C LEU A 72 -3.81 10.07 12.07
N GLU A 73 -3.93 11.38 11.93
CA GLU A 73 -3.61 12.09 10.70
C GLU A 73 -2.13 11.91 10.33
N GLU A 74 -1.21 12.09 11.28
CA GLU A 74 0.23 11.85 11.08
C GLU A 74 0.56 10.41 10.70
N VAL A 75 -0.14 9.44 11.31
CA VAL A 75 0.10 8.02 11.03
C VAL A 75 -0.39 7.69 9.63
N ALA A 76 -1.53 8.23 9.20
CA ALA A 76 -2.04 8.07 7.84
C ALA A 76 -1.12 8.65 6.77
N TYR A 77 -0.55 9.84 7.00
CA TYR A 77 0.44 10.42 6.10
C TYR A 77 1.73 9.60 6.00
N SER A 78 2.16 8.96 7.09
CA SER A 78 3.38 8.14 7.08
C SER A 78 3.28 6.90 6.18
N TYR A 79 2.10 6.25 6.12
CA TYR A 79 1.86 5.10 5.23
C TYR A 79 1.78 5.50 3.74
N GLN A 80 1.33 6.73 3.44
CA GLN A 80 1.28 7.23 2.06
C GLN A 80 2.66 7.66 1.55
N LYS A 81 3.59 7.98 2.45
CA LYS A 81 4.96 8.40 2.15
C LYS A 81 5.90 7.21 2.17
N GLU A 82 5.63 6.17 1.38
CA GLU A 82 6.72 5.26 0.99
C GLU A 82 7.77 6.12 0.30
N LYS A 83 8.87 6.39 1.02
CA LYS A 83 9.95 7.26 0.54
C LYS A 83 10.47 6.66 -0.76
N GLN A 84 10.26 7.32 -1.88
CA GLN A 84 10.87 6.92 -3.14
C GLN A 84 12.39 6.93 -2.96
N ILE A 85 13.02 5.77 -3.07
CA ILE A 85 14.47 5.62 -3.00
C ILE A 85 15.02 5.77 -4.41
N TYR A 86 15.74 6.86 -4.66
CA TYR A 86 16.50 7.08 -5.89
C TYR A 86 17.87 6.41 -5.76
N ILE A 87 18.27 5.65 -6.78
CA ILE A 87 19.55 4.94 -6.82
C ILE A 87 20.37 5.48 -7.98
N CYS A 88 21.60 5.94 -7.70
CA CYS A 88 22.54 6.32 -8.74
C CYS A 88 22.98 5.07 -9.53
N PRO A 89 22.78 5.00 -10.86
CA PRO A 89 23.16 3.84 -11.67
C PRO A 89 24.68 3.65 -11.81
N ILE A 90 25.49 4.67 -11.51
CA ILE A 90 26.95 4.63 -11.68
C ILE A 90 27.66 4.08 -10.45
N CYS A 91 27.29 4.55 -9.25
CA CYS A 91 27.98 4.19 -8.01
C CYS A 91 27.08 3.52 -6.96
N GLY A 92 25.78 3.36 -7.24
CA GLY A 92 24.84 2.72 -6.32
C GLY A 92 24.40 3.57 -5.13
N TYR A 93 24.78 4.85 -5.07
CA TYR A 93 24.36 5.76 -4.01
C TYR A 93 22.83 5.86 -3.92
N ARG A 94 22.28 5.77 -2.71
CA ARG A 94 20.84 5.78 -2.42
C ARG A 94 20.44 7.11 -1.78
N ALA A 95 19.35 7.70 -2.23
CA ALA A 95 18.74 8.88 -1.60
C ALA A 95 17.23 8.75 -1.50
N ASP A 96 16.64 9.38 -0.49
CA ASP A 96 15.19 9.54 -0.32
C ASP A 96 14.68 10.89 -0.85
N TYR A 97 15.48 11.55 -1.69
CA TYR A 97 15.16 12.82 -2.34
C TYR A 97 15.60 12.78 -3.81
N TYR A 98 14.92 13.56 -4.65
CA TYR A 98 15.24 13.69 -6.07
C TYR A 98 16.59 14.39 -6.27
N MET A 99 17.46 13.84 -7.13
CA MET A 99 18.77 14.41 -7.44
C MET A 99 18.98 14.53 -8.96
N THR A 100 19.52 15.67 -9.41
CA THR A 100 19.97 15.87 -10.80
C THR A 100 21.47 15.56 -10.96
N SER A 101 22.18 15.37 -9.85
CA SER A 101 23.57 14.94 -9.81
C SER A 101 23.86 14.09 -8.58
N CYS A 102 24.71 13.09 -8.73
CA CYS A 102 25.12 12.20 -7.65
C CYS A 102 26.12 12.91 -6.73
N PRO A 103 25.89 13.02 -5.40
CA PRO A 103 26.84 13.65 -4.49
C PRO A 103 28.15 12.85 -4.32
N VAL A 104 28.10 11.53 -4.53
CA VAL A 104 29.27 10.64 -4.39
C VAL A 104 30.14 10.64 -5.65
N CYS A 105 29.60 10.23 -6.81
CA CYS A 105 30.38 10.10 -8.04
C CYS A 105 30.29 11.30 -8.99
N LYS A 106 29.52 12.34 -8.65
CA LYS A 106 29.35 13.60 -9.42
C LYS A 106 28.73 13.46 -10.81
N THR A 107 28.26 12.26 -11.18
CA THR A 107 27.49 12.04 -12.42
C THR A 107 26.23 12.89 -12.42
N LYS A 108 25.95 13.57 -13.55
CA LYS A 108 24.69 14.29 -13.79
C LYS A 108 23.69 13.39 -14.51
N PHE A 109 22.41 13.53 -14.18
CA PHE A 109 21.31 12.69 -14.70
C PHE A 109 20.38 13.47 -15.67
N VAL A 110 20.88 14.59 -16.21
CA VAL A 110 20.17 15.49 -17.14
C VAL A 110 19.85 14.83 -18.48
#